data_AF-A0A2G4HA77-F1
#
_entry.id   AF-A0A2G4HA77-F1
#
_cell.length_a   1.000
_cell.length_b   1.000
_cell.length_c   1.000
_cell.angle_alpha   90.00
_cell.angle_beta   90.00
_cell.angle_gamma   90.00
#
_symmetry.space_group_name_H-M   'P 1'
#
loop_
_entity.id
_entity.type
_entity.pdbx_description
1 polymer ?
#
loop_
_entity_poly.entity_id
_entity_poly.type
_entity_poly.pdbx_seq_one_letter_code
_entity_poly.pdbx_strand_id
1 'polypeptide(L)'
;MKIIYFFTLLFPFFGCSSPTSEKKEGGTLASDTVQMEPIKKGIVSRAVVSNDNTNSYCIYLPTTYDSTKKYTTFIFFDAHGSGYLPIEKYKSIAEKWNFIFVGSNSSKNGMLVEQTLSIGNALIEELINKVAVDENNITLCGFSGGARVAANIAKANNSIKGIICNSAAPQSQIKDKIVIGLAGLGDMNYLELKKFNSKPQTNGLVNELLVFNGAHEWAPTDFMEDAMLLATIHHPTIAKTFSDTIKAKALSENIMRQADAMQAISCLVVSSYLEIGIKYTREFKEAGKLINRLDRLRNATCFNTDVTAWLNAETEENKLQQELGNAVLSQDSSWWKNNESHYFESPKAGADLFMRQRLRGYVSLMCYSYANQALKTNNTIAAEKLITVYSIVDPTNCEWAYMKASLYLKVGLKENAIILLEKAIELGFKDQSRLNNDANFNSLKTNSKFLELLEKTN
;
A
#
# COMPACT_ATOMS: atom_id res chain seq x y z
N MET A 1 -3.60 -22.85 33.01
CA MET A 1 -3.41 -22.79 31.55
C MET A 1 -4.70 -22.24 30.93
N LYS A 2 -4.77 -20.93 30.62
CA LYS A 2 -5.96 -20.33 29.98
C LYS A 2 -5.72 -20.28 28.47
N ILE A 3 -6.56 -20.98 27.70
CA ILE A 3 -6.54 -20.94 26.24
C ILE A 3 -7.18 -19.62 25.80
N ILE A 4 -6.38 -18.70 25.27
CA ILE A 4 -6.86 -17.47 24.65
C ILE A 4 -7.25 -17.82 23.22
N TYR A 5 -8.56 -17.85 22.95
CA TYR A 5 -9.07 -17.99 21.59
C TYR A 5 -8.85 -16.68 20.82
N PHE A 6 -7.78 -16.64 20.02
CA PHE A 6 -7.62 -15.60 19.01
C PHE A 6 -8.62 -15.84 17.88
N PHE A 7 -9.68 -15.04 17.83
CA PHE A 7 -10.48 -14.89 16.61
C PHE A 7 -9.63 -14.19 15.54
N THR A 8 -9.03 -14.95 14.64
CA THR A 8 -8.54 -14.42 13.37
C THR A 8 -9.73 -14.02 12.51
N LEU A 9 -10.07 -12.73 12.54
CA LEU A 9 -11.00 -12.13 11.59
C LEU A 9 -10.43 -12.27 10.17
N LEU A 10 -10.99 -13.20 9.40
CA LEU A 10 -10.79 -13.31 7.97
C LEU A 10 -11.46 -12.11 7.28
N PHE A 11 -10.72 -11.01 7.16
CA PHE A 11 -11.17 -9.83 6.42
C PHE A 11 -11.22 -10.13 4.90
N PRO A 12 -12.40 -10.08 4.25
CA PRO A 12 -12.47 -10.10 2.80
C PRO A 12 -11.87 -8.81 2.21
N PHE A 13 -11.28 -8.93 1.02
CA PHE A 13 -10.50 -7.87 0.37
C PHE A 13 -11.33 -6.65 -0.05
N PHE A 14 -11.21 -5.54 0.68
CA PHE A 14 -11.65 -4.20 0.26
C PHE A 14 -10.62 -3.14 0.69
N GLY A 15 -10.31 -2.17 -0.17
CA GLY A 15 -9.30 -1.12 0.09
C GLY A 15 -9.80 0.29 -0.22
N CYS A 16 -9.14 1.29 0.39
CA CYS A 16 -9.51 2.71 0.38
C CYS A 16 -8.62 3.57 -0.55
N SER A 17 -8.98 4.85 -0.73
CA SER A 17 -8.32 5.87 -1.59
C SER A 17 -8.27 7.23 -0.86
N SER A 18 -7.54 8.30 -1.22
CA SER A 18 -6.60 8.62 -2.34
C SER A 18 -5.58 9.70 -1.88
N PRO A 19 -4.30 9.72 -2.32
CA PRO A 19 -3.39 10.85 -2.05
C PRO A 19 -3.46 11.96 -3.13
N THR A 20 -3.05 13.17 -2.76
CA THR A 20 -3.15 14.40 -3.55
C THR A 20 -1.89 14.74 -4.36
N SER A 21 -2.06 15.29 -5.58
CA SER A 21 -1.13 16.21 -6.24
C SER A 21 -1.80 16.99 -7.39
N GLU A 22 -1.08 17.96 -7.96
CA GLU A 22 -1.63 19.14 -8.65
C GLU A 22 -1.85 19.02 -10.18
N LYS A 23 -2.56 20.02 -10.73
CA LYS A 23 -3.02 20.14 -12.13
C LYS A 23 -1.92 20.11 -13.20
N LYS A 24 -2.24 19.51 -14.35
CA LYS A 24 -2.05 20.14 -15.68
C LYS A 24 -3.05 19.59 -16.72
N GLU A 25 -3.07 20.20 -17.90
CA GLU A 25 -4.27 20.35 -18.75
C GLU A 25 -4.70 19.13 -19.57
N GLY A 26 -6.01 18.85 -19.53
CA GLY A 26 -6.87 18.83 -20.72
C GLY A 26 -6.56 17.84 -21.85
N GLY A 27 -7.02 16.59 -21.70
CA GLY A 27 -7.17 15.64 -22.81
C GLY A 27 -8.38 14.73 -22.60
N THR A 28 -9.37 14.80 -23.50
CA THR A 28 -10.61 14.03 -23.39
C THR A 28 -10.39 12.55 -23.73
N LEU A 29 -10.48 11.65 -22.74
CA LEU A 29 -10.46 10.21 -22.98
C LEU A 29 -11.88 9.65 -23.04
N ALA A 30 -12.29 9.21 -24.22
CA ALA A 30 -13.52 8.46 -24.43
C ALA A 30 -13.20 6.97 -24.57
N SER A 31 -13.82 6.12 -23.75
CA SER A 31 -13.92 4.66 -23.94
C SER A 31 -12.60 3.98 -24.35
N ASP A 32 -11.67 3.81 -23.41
CA ASP A 32 -10.35 3.19 -23.63
C ASP A 32 -10.41 1.75 -24.20
N THR A 33 -10.52 1.62 -25.52
CA THR A 33 -9.77 0.59 -26.25
C THR A 33 -8.29 0.93 -26.08
N VAL A 34 -7.57 0.15 -25.26
CA VAL A 34 -6.14 0.37 -24.98
C VAL A 34 -5.36 0.42 -26.29
N GLN A 35 -4.98 1.63 -26.71
CA GLN A 35 -4.13 1.81 -27.89
C GLN A 35 -2.77 1.20 -27.60
N MET A 36 -2.41 0.17 -28.37
CA MET A 36 -1.12 -0.50 -28.27
C MET A 36 -0.01 0.42 -28.77
N GLU A 37 0.65 1.13 -27.86
CA GLU A 37 1.86 1.87 -28.21
C GLU A 37 3.09 0.93 -28.21
N PRO A 38 4.04 1.12 -29.13
CA PRO A 38 5.33 0.43 -29.04
C PRO A 38 6.03 0.89 -27.76
N ILE A 39 6.57 -0.07 -27.00
CA ILE A 39 7.23 0.20 -25.71
C ILE A 39 8.46 1.10 -25.95
N LYS A 40 8.41 2.31 -25.40
CA LYS A 40 9.45 3.33 -25.51
C LYS A 40 10.21 3.47 -24.20
N LYS A 41 11.51 3.77 -24.29
CA LYS A 41 12.36 4.05 -23.14
C LYS A 41 12.18 5.50 -22.63
N GLY A 42 12.36 5.70 -21.33
CA GLY A 42 12.25 7.00 -20.66
C GLY A 42 10.83 7.52 -20.43
N ILE A 43 9.79 6.82 -20.92
CA ILE A 43 8.37 7.16 -20.73
C ILE A 43 7.56 5.93 -20.30
N VAL A 44 6.44 6.16 -19.62
CA VAL A 44 5.51 5.08 -19.23
C VAL A 44 4.68 4.68 -20.45
N SER A 45 4.88 3.46 -20.94
CA SER A 45 4.12 2.87 -22.06
C SER A 45 2.97 2.02 -21.53
N ARG A 46 1.83 1.98 -22.25
CA ARG A 46 0.70 1.07 -21.96
C ARG A 46 0.70 -0.10 -22.95
N ALA A 47 0.44 -1.30 -22.45
CA ALA A 47 0.46 -2.53 -23.24
C ALA A 47 -0.56 -3.56 -22.72
N VAL A 48 -0.75 -4.63 -23.49
CA VAL A 48 -1.57 -5.81 -23.14
C VAL A 48 -0.74 -7.08 -23.30
N VAL A 49 -1.06 -8.11 -22.52
CA VAL A 49 -0.46 -9.44 -22.66
C VAL A 49 -0.83 -10.03 -24.01
N SER A 50 0.14 -10.58 -24.74
CA SER A 50 -0.02 -10.98 -26.14
C SER A 50 -1.15 -11.98 -26.39
N ASN A 51 -1.35 -12.90 -25.43
CA ASN A 51 -2.36 -13.96 -25.50
C ASN A 51 -3.62 -13.67 -24.66
N ASP A 52 -3.68 -12.50 -23.99
CA ASP A 52 -4.82 -12.06 -23.19
C ASP A 52 -4.93 -10.53 -23.26
N ASN A 53 -5.71 -10.05 -24.24
CA ASN A 53 -5.94 -8.61 -24.44
C ASN A 53 -6.78 -7.96 -23.33
N THR A 54 -7.36 -8.74 -22.41
CA THR A 54 -8.04 -8.21 -21.22
C THR A 54 -7.05 -7.94 -20.08
N ASN A 55 -5.87 -8.56 -20.11
CA ASN A 55 -4.81 -8.33 -19.16
C ASN A 55 -3.87 -7.20 -19.65
N SER A 56 -4.07 -6.00 -19.15
CA SER A 56 -3.27 -4.81 -19.49
C SER A 56 -2.30 -4.40 -18.39
N TYR A 57 -1.23 -3.71 -18.79
CA TYR A 57 -0.18 -3.25 -17.90
C TYR A 57 0.45 -1.94 -18.38
N CYS A 58 1.10 -1.25 -17.46
CA CYS A 58 2.00 -0.14 -17.75
C CYS A 58 3.45 -0.63 -17.60
N ILE A 59 4.38 -0.10 -18.38
CA ILE A 59 5.81 -0.44 -18.32
C ILE A 59 6.68 0.81 -18.50
N TYR A 60 7.79 0.86 -17.75
CA TYR A 60 8.83 1.86 -17.87
C TYR A 60 10.19 1.16 -18.07
N LEU A 61 10.82 1.44 -19.21
CA LEU A 61 12.20 1.06 -19.48
C LEU A 61 13.09 2.30 -19.28
N PRO A 62 14.22 2.20 -18.56
CA PRO A 62 15.07 3.35 -18.30
C PRO A 62 15.68 3.91 -19.59
N THR A 63 16.04 5.19 -19.64
CA THR A 63 16.62 5.84 -20.83
C THR A 63 17.88 5.15 -21.38
N THR A 64 18.58 4.44 -20.50
CA THR A 64 19.78 3.62 -20.72
C THR A 64 19.50 2.17 -21.15
N TYR A 65 18.23 1.78 -21.33
CA TYR A 65 17.83 0.42 -21.68
C TYR A 65 18.43 -0.04 -23.02
N ASP A 66 18.89 -1.28 -23.02
CA ASP A 66 19.62 -1.97 -24.08
C ASP A 66 19.22 -3.45 -24.08
N SER A 67 18.59 -3.93 -25.15
CA SER A 67 18.05 -5.30 -25.24
C SER A 67 19.11 -6.40 -25.20
N THR A 68 20.41 -6.07 -25.26
CA THR A 68 21.51 -7.05 -25.14
C THR A 68 21.93 -7.35 -23.70
N LYS A 69 21.43 -6.57 -22.73
CA LYS A 69 21.76 -6.71 -21.30
C LYS A 69 20.67 -7.48 -20.55
N LYS A 70 20.79 -7.61 -19.23
CA LYS A 70 19.78 -8.22 -18.35
C LYS A 70 19.50 -7.28 -17.17
N TYR A 71 18.23 -7.06 -16.86
CA TYR A 71 17.78 -6.01 -15.94
C TYR A 71 16.97 -6.57 -14.76
N THR A 72 17.27 -6.11 -13.55
CA THR A 72 16.39 -6.28 -12.39
C THR A 72 15.02 -5.67 -12.69
N THR A 73 13.96 -6.41 -12.36
CA THR A 73 12.58 -6.03 -12.71
C THR A 73 11.69 -6.00 -11.46
N PHE A 74 10.95 -4.90 -11.30
CA PHE A 74 9.96 -4.73 -10.23
C PHE A 74 8.56 -4.65 -10.84
N ILE A 75 7.66 -5.54 -10.38
CA ILE A 75 6.28 -5.64 -10.89
C ILE A 75 5.31 -5.22 -9.78
N PHE A 76 4.60 -4.11 -9.99
CA PHE A 76 3.69 -3.49 -9.05
C PHE A 76 2.24 -4.00 -9.20
N PHE A 77 1.62 -4.29 -8.06
CA PHE A 77 0.21 -4.61 -7.90
C PHE A 77 -0.42 -3.54 -7.01
N ASP A 78 -1.11 -2.59 -7.63
CA ASP A 78 -1.89 -1.60 -6.91
C ASP A 78 -3.23 -2.17 -6.46
N ALA A 79 -3.74 -1.70 -5.31
CA ALA A 79 -4.97 -2.19 -4.69
C ALA A 79 -6.22 -1.99 -5.58
N HIS A 80 -6.19 -0.97 -6.45
CA HIS A 80 -7.30 -0.57 -7.33
C HIS A 80 -7.08 -0.98 -8.79
N GLY A 81 -5.92 -1.58 -9.12
CA GLY A 81 -5.53 -1.90 -10.49
C GLY A 81 -5.04 -0.68 -11.26
N SER A 82 -4.44 0.31 -10.60
CA SER A 82 -3.70 1.37 -11.29
C SER A 82 -2.23 0.99 -11.43
N GLY A 83 -1.86 0.37 -12.55
CA GLY A 83 -0.47 0.05 -12.86
C GLY A 83 0.38 1.29 -13.17
N TYR A 84 -0.24 2.38 -13.62
CA TYR A 84 0.43 3.65 -13.90
C TYR A 84 0.91 4.35 -12.61
N LEU A 85 0.08 4.39 -11.57
CA LEU A 85 0.31 5.15 -10.34
C LEU A 85 1.66 4.85 -9.66
N PRO A 86 2.03 3.59 -9.35
CA PRO A 86 3.30 3.30 -8.70
C PRO A 86 4.49 3.52 -9.65
N ILE A 87 4.36 3.24 -10.95
CA ILE A 87 5.43 3.51 -11.91
C ILE A 87 5.74 5.01 -11.95
N GLU A 88 4.72 5.85 -12.13
CA GLU A 88 4.91 7.30 -12.24
C GLU A 88 5.49 7.90 -10.96
N LYS A 89 5.04 7.43 -9.78
CA LYS A 89 5.56 7.84 -8.46
C LYS A 89 7.04 7.47 -8.25
N TYR A 90 7.51 6.36 -8.83
CA TYR A 90 8.81 5.78 -8.53
C TYR A 90 9.83 5.78 -9.68
N LYS A 91 9.46 6.17 -10.92
CA LYS A 91 10.33 6.06 -12.11
C LYS A 91 11.73 6.68 -12.00
N SER A 92 11.93 7.67 -11.11
CA SER A 92 13.25 8.23 -10.80
C SER A 92 14.22 7.19 -10.21
N ILE A 93 13.72 6.21 -9.48
CA ILE A 93 14.47 5.06 -8.96
C ILE A 93 14.89 4.14 -10.11
N ALA A 94 13.98 3.91 -11.08
CA ALA A 94 14.26 3.11 -12.27
C ALA A 94 15.36 3.70 -13.15
N GLU A 95 15.36 5.01 -13.38
CA GLU A 95 16.46 5.73 -14.05
C GLU A 95 17.77 5.64 -13.25
N LYS A 96 17.73 5.89 -11.93
CA LYS A 96 18.93 5.91 -11.08
C LYS A 96 19.66 4.56 -11.03
N TRP A 97 18.91 3.45 -10.99
CA TRP A 97 19.47 2.11 -10.81
C TRP A 97 19.43 1.21 -12.03
N ASN A 98 18.91 1.71 -13.16
CA ASN A 98 18.63 0.92 -14.36
C ASN A 98 17.72 -0.28 -14.05
N PHE A 99 16.54 -0.03 -13.46
CA PHE A 99 15.52 -1.06 -13.22
C PHE A 99 14.41 -0.99 -14.27
N ILE A 100 13.82 -2.14 -14.61
CA ILE A 100 12.56 -2.19 -15.36
C ILE A 100 11.41 -2.16 -14.36
N PHE A 101 10.48 -1.22 -14.53
CA PHE A 101 9.26 -1.15 -13.73
C PHE A 101 8.05 -1.53 -14.56
N VAL A 102 7.17 -2.35 -14.00
CA VAL A 102 5.93 -2.81 -14.64
C VAL A 102 4.80 -2.73 -13.63
N GLY A 103 3.59 -2.34 -14.04
CA GLY A 103 2.44 -2.22 -13.15
C GLY A 103 1.23 -2.87 -13.77
N SER A 104 0.60 -3.81 -13.07
CA SER A 104 -0.62 -4.45 -13.55
C SER A 104 -1.80 -3.47 -13.48
N ASN A 105 -2.55 -3.33 -14.57
CA ASN A 105 -3.82 -2.61 -14.57
C ASN A 105 -5.02 -3.56 -14.31
N SER A 106 -4.78 -4.88 -14.38
CA SER A 106 -5.82 -5.91 -14.39
C SER A 106 -6.12 -6.46 -12.99
N SER A 107 -5.09 -6.59 -12.15
CA SER A 107 -5.22 -7.10 -10.78
C SER A 107 -5.69 -6.01 -9.84
N LYS A 108 -6.83 -6.22 -9.17
CA LYS A 108 -7.39 -5.30 -8.17
C LYS A 108 -8.16 -6.02 -7.06
N ASN A 109 -8.51 -5.29 -6.00
CA ASN A 109 -9.32 -5.78 -4.90
C ASN A 109 -10.68 -6.34 -5.37
N GLY A 110 -11.19 -7.35 -4.64
CA GLY A 110 -12.48 -7.99 -4.91
C GLY A 110 -12.45 -9.09 -5.98
N MET A 111 -11.30 -9.33 -6.63
CA MET A 111 -11.10 -10.46 -7.54
C MET A 111 -10.83 -11.77 -6.79
N LEU A 112 -11.05 -12.91 -7.46
CA LEU A 112 -10.69 -14.22 -6.92
C LEU A 112 -9.16 -14.43 -6.93
N VAL A 113 -8.67 -15.28 -6.02
CA VAL A 113 -7.23 -15.55 -5.89
C VAL A 113 -6.69 -16.17 -7.18
N GLU A 114 -7.43 -17.11 -7.77
CA GLU A 114 -7.10 -17.79 -9.02
C GLU A 114 -6.99 -16.81 -10.19
N GLN A 115 -7.86 -15.79 -10.24
CA GLN A 115 -7.81 -14.75 -11.26
C GLN A 115 -6.56 -13.87 -11.12
N THR A 116 -6.25 -13.41 -9.90
CA THR A 116 -5.05 -12.58 -9.66
C THR A 116 -3.74 -13.36 -9.87
N LEU A 117 -3.72 -14.66 -9.55
CA LEU A 117 -2.60 -15.56 -9.89
C LEU A 117 -2.43 -15.72 -11.40
N SER A 118 -3.52 -15.92 -12.15
CA SER A 118 -3.48 -16.02 -13.62
C SER A 118 -2.93 -14.73 -14.25
N ILE A 119 -3.48 -13.58 -13.86
CA ILE A 119 -3.05 -12.25 -14.31
C ILE A 119 -1.56 -12.02 -14.05
N GLY A 120 -1.10 -12.34 -12.84
CA GLY A 120 0.29 -12.16 -12.43
C GLY A 120 1.27 -13.04 -13.21
N ASN A 121 0.95 -14.34 -13.35
CA ASN A 121 1.81 -15.28 -14.07
C ASN A 121 1.87 -14.97 -15.57
N ALA A 122 0.75 -14.66 -16.21
CA ALA A 122 0.71 -14.27 -17.62
C ALA A 122 1.51 -12.98 -17.88
N LEU A 123 1.46 -12.01 -16.95
CA LEU A 123 2.29 -10.80 -17.03
C LEU A 123 3.78 -11.10 -16.86
N ILE A 124 4.16 -12.01 -15.96
CA ILE A 124 5.57 -12.41 -15.79
C ILE A 124 6.11 -13.08 -17.06
N GLU A 125 5.35 -14.01 -17.65
CA GLU A 125 5.71 -14.70 -18.89
C GLU A 125 5.83 -13.74 -20.09
N GLU A 126 4.88 -12.81 -20.24
CA GLU A 126 4.91 -11.74 -21.25
C GLU A 126 6.20 -10.91 -21.16
N LEU A 127 6.62 -10.53 -19.96
CA LEU A 127 7.81 -9.71 -19.75
C LEU A 127 9.11 -10.45 -20.08
N ILE A 128 9.23 -11.72 -19.66
CA ILE A 128 10.39 -12.57 -19.96
C ILE A 128 10.58 -12.72 -21.48
N ASN A 129 9.47 -12.81 -22.23
CA ASN A 129 9.50 -12.97 -23.68
C ASN A 129 9.70 -11.66 -24.46
N LYS A 130 9.30 -10.49 -23.91
CA LYS A 130 9.33 -9.20 -24.65
C LYS A 130 10.45 -8.24 -24.29
N VAL A 131 10.95 -8.25 -23.07
CA VAL A 131 11.99 -7.30 -22.62
C VAL A 131 13.11 -8.02 -21.89
N ALA A 132 14.25 -7.35 -21.73
CA ALA A 132 15.49 -7.98 -21.31
C ALA A 132 15.58 -8.21 -19.78
N VAL A 133 14.57 -8.91 -19.23
CA VAL A 133 14.44 -9.26 -17.80
C VAL A 133 15.53 -10.24 -17.38
N ASP A 134 16.18 -9.96 -16.25
CA ASP A 134 16.90 -10.99 -15.49
C ASP A 134 15.89 -11.82 -14.69
N GLU A 135 15.62 -13.04 -15.14
CA GLU A 135 14.68 -13.98 -14.54
C GLU A 135 15.04 -14.38 -13.09
N ASN A 136 16.29 -14.19 -12.68
CA ASN A 136 16.73 -14.42 -11.31
C ASN A 136 16.53 -13.21 -10.40
N ASN A 137 16.19 -12.04 -10.95
CA ASN A 137 16.09 -10.76 -10.25
C ASN A 137 14.75 -10.07 -10.51
N ILE A 138 13.66 -10.83 -10.37
CA ILE A 138 12.28 -10.33 -10.37
C ILE A 138 11.79 -10.19 -8.91
N THR A 139 11.30 -8.99 -8.58
CA THR A 139 10.66 -8.67 -7.30
C THR A 139 9.23 -8.20 -7.55
N LEU A 140 8.27 -8.71 -6.77
CA LEU A 140 6.88 -8.26 -6.83
C LEU A 140 6.61 -7.23 -5.73
N CYS A 141 6.12 -6.06 -6.12
CA CYS A 141 5.75 -4.97 -5.23
C CYS A 141 4.22 -4.89 -5.14
N GLY A 142 3.65 -4.61 -3.98
CA GLY A 142 2.22 -4.36 -3.89
C GLY A 142 1.82 -3.49 -2.72
N PHE A 143 0.66 -2.85 -2.85
CA PHE A 143 0.07 -1.98 -1.83
C PHE A 143 -1.23 -2.58 -1.31
N SER A 144 -1.38 -2.64 0.02
CA SER A 144 -2.59 -3.09 0.70
C SER A 144 -3.02 -4.48 0.18
N GLY A 145 -4.24 -4.64 -0.36
CA GLY A 145 -4.64 -5.91 -1.00
C GLY A 145 -3.72 -6.38 -2.14
N GLY A 146 -3.09 -5.45 -2.87
CA GLY A 146 -2.08 -5.75 -3.89
C GLY A 146 -0.79 -6.35 -3.32
N ALA A 147 -0.40 -6.03 -2.07
CA ALA A 147 0.73 -6.68 -1.40
C ALA A 147 0.45 -8.17 -1.14
N ARG A 148 -0.80 -8.50 -0.80
CA ARG A 148 -1.26 -9.89 -0.63
C ARG A 148 -1.34 -10.64 -1.96
N VAL A 149 -1.71 -9.97 -3.06
CA VAL A 149 -1.62 -10.52 -4.42
C VAL A 149 -0.17 -10.82 -4.79
N ALA A 150 0.73 -9.85 -4.66
CA ALA A 150 2.17 -10.03 -4.91
C ALA A 150 2.74 -11.21 -4.12
N ALA A 151 2.38 -11.34 -2.84
CA ALA A 151 2.82 -12.44 -2.00
C ALA A 151 2.26 -13.82 -2.43
N ASN A 152 1.00 -13.87 -2.87
CA ASN A 152 0.39 -15.11 -3.36
C ASN A 152 1.01 -15.57 -4.70
N ILE A 153 1.25 -14.65 -5.64
CA ILE A 153 1.95 -14.95 -6.90
C ILE A 153 3.37 -15.44 -6.61
N ALA A 154 4.11 -14.71 -5.77
CA ALA A 154 5.47 -15.09 -5.38
C ALA A 154 5.53 -16.47 -4.73
N LYS A 155 4.58 -16.81 -3.85
CA LYS A 155 4.47 -18.14 -3.22
C LYS A 155 4.28 -19.25 -4.27
N ALA A 156 3.55 -18.98 -5.35
CA ALA A 156 3.31 -19.94 -6.43
C ALA A 156 4.44 -20.01 -7.48
N ASN A 157 5.39 -19.06 -7.47
CA ASN A 157 6.39 -18.89 -8.53
C ASN A 157 7.83 -18.80 -7.97
N ASN A 158 8.66 -19.78 -8.34
CA ASN A 158 10.05 -19.91 -7.85
C ASN A 158 11.05 -18.95 -8.50
N SER A 159 10.70 -18.32 -9.63
CA SER A 159 11.53 -17.30 -10.28
C SER A 159 11.53 -15.99 -9.46
N ILE A 160 10.44 -15.71 -8.74
CA ILE A 160 10.34 -14.54 -7.87
C ILE A 160 11.25 -14.70 -6.64
N LYS A 161 12.19 -13.78 -6.43
CA LYS A 161 13.11 -13.79 -5.28
C LYS A 161 12.74 -12.80 -4.18
N GLY A 162 12.14 -11.67 -4.55
CA GLY A 162 11.75 -10.62 -3.62
C GLY A 162 10.26 -10.32 -3.62
N ILE A 163 9.76 -9.87 -2.47
CA ILE A 163 8.43 -9.30 -2.32
C ILE A 163 8.56 -7.98 -1.53
N ILE A 164 8.04 -6.87 -2.06
CA ILE A 164 7.89 -5.61 -1.33
C ILE A 164 6.41 -5.43 -0.99
N CYS A 165 6.10 -5.51 0.31
CA CYS A 165 4.75 -5.48 0.85
C CYS A 165 4.47 -4.13 1.53
N ASN A 166 3.92 -3.19 0.78
CA ASN A 166 3.50 -1.91 1.33
C ASN A 166 2.10 -2.01 1.94
N SER A 167 1.93 -1.61 3.20
CA SER A 167 0.64 -1.47 3.88
C SER A 167 -0.24 -2.74 4.01
N ALA A 168 0.30 -3.95 3.84
CA ALA A 168 -0.30 -5.20 4.31
C ALA A 168 0.73 -6.33 4.31
N ALA A 169 0.62 -7.31 5.21
CA ALA A 169 1.55 -8.43 5.27
C ALA A 169 1.11 -9.62 4.40
N PRO A 170 2.03 -10.54 4.03
CA PRO A 170 1.66 -11.85 3.53
C PRO A 170 0.85 -12.64 4.56
N GLN A 171 -0.37 -13.03 4.18
CA GLN A 171 -1.23 -13.91 4.99
C GLN A 171 -0.77 -15.37 4.95
N SER A 172 -0.16 -15.80 3.84
CA SER A 172 0.36 -17.15 3.65
C SER A 172 1.82 -17.28 4.13
N GLN A 173 2.26 -18.51 4.42
CA GLN A 173 3.67 -18.78 4.67
C GLN A 173 4.47 -18.58 3.38
N ILE A 174 5.53 -17.75 3.46
CA ILE A 174 6.54 -17.56 2.44
C ILE A 174 7.82 -18.31 2.86
N LYS A 175 8.56 -18.83 1.89
CA LYS A 175 9.86 -19.51 2.03
C LYS A 175 10.79 -19.05 0.89
N ASP A 176 12.10 -19.19 1.09
CA ASP A 176 13.13 -19.04 0.07
C ASP A 176 13.09 -17.71 -0.72
N LYS A 177 12.70 -16.63 -0.03
CA LYS A 177 12.51 -15.27 -0.58
C LYS A 177 12.81 -14.21 0.46
N ILE A 178 13.20 -13.03 0.00
CA ILE A 178 13.20 -11.81 0.81
C ILE A 178 11.82 -11.13 0.77
N VAL A 179 11.35 -10.67 1.92
CA VAL A 179 10.08 -9.96 2.10
C VAL A 179 10.34 -8.66 2.85
N ILE A 180 10.11 -7.53 2.20
CA ILE A 180 10.34 -6.21 2.81
C ILE A 180 8.99 -5.54 3.01
N GLY A 181 8.61 -5.39 4.27
CA GLY A 181 7.45 -4.59 4.66
C GLY A 181 7.75 -3.10 4.53
N LEU A 182 6.76 -2.34 4.08
CA LEU A 182 6.72 -0.89 4.14
C LEU A 182 5.42 -0.48 4.86
N ALA A 183 5.49 0.40 5.86
CA ALA A 183 4.31 0.87 6.61
C ALA A 183 4.43 2.32 7.04
N GLY A 184 3.36 3.10 6.92
CA GLY A 184 3.24 4.36 7.63
C GLY A 184 3.07 4.11 9.14
N LEU A 185 3.59 4.99 9.99
CA LEU A 185 3.35 4.91 11.44
C LEU A 185 1.85 4.97 11.80
N GLY A 186 1.06 5.72 11.03
CA GLY A 186 -0.41 5.81 11.15
C GLY A 186 -1.18 4.75 10.36
N ASP A 187 -0.51 3.80 9.70
CA ASP A 187 -1.15 2.73 8.93
C ASP A 187 -1.78 1.65 9.83
N MET A 188 -3.08 1.38 9.70
CA MET A 188 -3.78 0.37 10.51
C MET A 188 -3.19 -1.04 10.36
N ASN A 189 -2.47 -1.33 9.27
CA ASN A 189 -1.80 -2.61 9.05
C ASN A 189 -0.34 -2.64 9.58
N TYR A 190 0.14 -1.58 10.23
CA TYR A 190 1.46 -1.52 10.87
C TYR A 190 1.72 -2.71 11.81
N LEU A 191 0.77 -3.05 12.69
CA LEU A 191 0.89 -4.18 13.61
C LEU A 191 0.91 -5.54 12.87
N GLU A 192 0.19 -5.67 11.76
CA GLU A 192 0.21 -6.87 10.91
C GLU A 192 1.61 -7.08 10.32
N LEU A 193 2.20 -6.02 9.76
CA LEU A 193 3.54 -6.02 9.20
C LEU A 193 4.63 -6.23 10.26
N LYS A 194 4.52 -5.57 11.42
CA LYS A 194 5.45 -5.78 12.56
C LYS A 194 5.43 -7.23 13.05
N LYS A 195 4.25 -7.84 13.17
CA LYS A 195 4.06 -9.25 13.52
C LYS A 195 4.55 -10.21 12.43
N PHE A 196 4.54 -9.81 11.17
CA PHE A 196 5.19 -10.58 10.10
C PHE A 196 6.72 -10.49 10.21
N ASN A 197 7.26 -9.31 10.50
CA ASN A 197 8.70 -9.09 10.63
C ASN A 197 9.30 -9.78 11.86
N SER A 198 8.53 -9.98 12.93
CA SER A 198 8.97 -10.73 14.11
C SER A 198 9.05 -12.25 13.93
N LYS A 199 8.74 -12.78 12.73
CA LYS A 199 8.88 -14.21 12.43
C LYS A 199 10.37 -14.59 12.27
N PRO A 200 10.85 -15.72 12.80
CA PRO A 200 12.23 -16.17 12.61
C PRO A 200 12.60 -16.39 11.14
N GLN A 201 13.74 -15.83 10.72
CA GLN A 201 14.33 -16.00 9.39
C GLN A 201 14.81 -17.46 9.23
N THR A 202 13.93 -18.31 8.69
CA THR A 202 14.09 -19.76 8.57
C THR A 202 13.52 -20.25 7.24
N ASN A 203 13.99 -21.39 6.72
CA ASN A 203 13.57 -21.92 5.41
C ASN A 203 13.74 -20.89 4.28
N GLY A 204 14.92 -20.24 4.23
CA GLY A 204 15.27 -19.23 3.24
C GLY A 204 14.43 -17.94 3.27
N LEU A 205 13.51 -17.78 4.24
CA LEU A 205 12.80 -16.52 4.46
C LEU A 205 13.74 -15.48 5.06
N VAL A 206 13.87 -14.34 4.40
CA VAL A 206 14.40 -13.10 4.98
C VAL A 206 13.24 -12.11 5.07
N ASN A 207 13.08 -11.45 6.22
CA ASN A 207 12.06 -10.44 6.43
C ASN A 207 12.68 -9.15 6.98
N GLU A 208 12.30 -8.01 6.42
CA GLU A 208 12.65 -6.69 6.95
C GLU A 208 11.38 -5.82 7.00
N LEU A 209 11.41 -4.75 7.78
CA LEU A 209 10.35 -3.75 7.84
C LEU A 209 10.97 -2.36 7.90
N LEU A 210 10.75 -1.57 6.85
CA LEU A 210 10.95 -0.12 6.92
C LEU A 210 9.60 0.52 7.26
N VAL A 211 9.63 1.45 8.20
CA VAL A 211 8.47 2.23 8.63
C VAL A 211 8.70 3.67 8.18
N PHE A 212 7.67 4.47 7.90
CA PHE A 212 7.83 5.89 7.53
C PHE A 212 6.82 6.78 8.26
N ASN A 213 7.09 8.09 8.33
CA ASN A 213 6.10 9.04 8.83
C ASN A 213 5.02 9.27 7.75
N GLY A 214 3.87 8.62 7.92
CA GLY A 214 2.76 8.62 6.99
C GLY A 214 1.65 7.66 7.45
N ALA A 215 0.64 7.46 6.61
CA ALA A 215 -0.54 6.65 6.91
C ALA A 215 -0.65 5.43 5.97
N HIS A 216 -1.87 5.02 5.61
CA HIS A 216 -2.12 3.91 4.68
C HIS A 216 -1.99 4.35 3.22
N GLU A 217 -0.76 4.48 2.74
CA GLU A 217 -0.44 5.06 1.44
C GLU A 217 0.77 4.39 0.77
N TRP A 218 0.93 4.58 -0.54
CA TRP A 218 2.17 4.22 -1.25
C TRP A 218 3.36 4.99 -0.66
N ALA A 219 4.33 4.25 -0.09
CA ALA A 219 5.48 4.78 0.64
C ALA A 219 6.21 5.93 -0.09
N PRO A 220 6.86 6.86 0.64
CA PRO A 220 7.73 7.87 0.05
C PRO A 220 8.83 7.24 -0.84
N THR A 221 9.29 7.99 -1.83
CA THR A 221 10.18 7.49 -2.90
C THR A 221 11.52 6.99 -2.38
N ASP A 222 12.05 7.57 -1.31
CA ASP A 222 13.29 7.13 -0.65
C ASP A 222 13.11 5.81 0.12
N PHE A 223 12.00 5.63 0.84
CA PHE A 223 11.69 4.35 1.50
C PHE A 223 11.42 3.22 0.50
N MET A 224 10.79 3.52 -0.64
CA MET A 224 10.64 2.56 -1.73
C MET A 224 11.98 2.25 -2.41
N GLU A 225 12.86 3.25 -2.58
CA GLU A 225 14.23 3.04 -3.05
C GLU A 225 14.98 2.09 -2.13
N ASP A 226 14.96 2.31 -0.83
CA ASP A 226 15.68 1.47 0.13
C ASP A 226 15.12 0.05 0.17
N ALA A 227 13.80 -0.16 0.01
CA ALA A 227 13.24 -1.49 -0.18
C ALA A 227 13.73 -2.17 -1.46
N MET A 228 13.87 -1.44 -2.57
CA MET A 228 14.44 -1.99 -3.82
C MET A 228 15.94 -2.27 -3.71
N LEU A 229 16.67 -1.47 -2.93
CA LEU A 229 18.07 -1.72 -2.61
C LEU A 229 18.22 -2.96 -1.72
N LEU A 230 17.44 -3.09 -0.65
CA LEU A 230 17.41 -4.29 0.20
C LEU A 230 17.03 -5.56 -0.59
N ALA A 231 16.09 -5.45 -1.54
CA ALA A 231 15.70 -6.57 -2.41
C ALA A 231 16.80 -6.99 -3.41
N THR A 232 17.80 -6.15 -3.67
CA THR A 232 18.81 -6.38 -4.72
C THR A 232 20.26 -6.41 -4.24
N ILE A 233 20.57 -5.88 -3.05
CA ILE A 233 21.85 -6.09 -2.37
C ILE A 233 21.81 -7.53 -1.85
N HIS A 234 22.42 -8.43 -2.61
CA HIS A 234 22.15 -9.86 -2.52
C HIS A 234 22.42 -10.48 -1.15
N HIS A 235 21.59 -11.47 -0.81
CA HIS A 235 21.83 -12.44 0.25
C HIS A 235 23.22 -13.12 0.07
N PRO A 236 23.95 -13.48 1.14
CA PRO A 236 25.37 -13.93 1.13
C PRO A 236 25.75 -15.14 0.25
N THR A 237 24.82 -15.71 -0.51
CA THR A 237 25.02 -16.86 -1.41
C THR A 237 25.29 -16.49 -2.88
N ILE A 238 25.31 -15.20 -3.24
CA ILE A 238 25.57 -14.73 -4.61
C ILE A 238 26.90 -13.95 -4.65
N ALA A 239 27.65 -14.07 -5.75
CA ALA A 239 28.90 -13.36 -5.95
C ALA A 239 28.68 -11.83 -6.02
N LYS A 240 29.36 -11.10 -5.14
CA LYS A 240 29.23 -9.63 -5.01
C LYS A 240 29.77 -8.92 -6.23
N THR A 241 29.03 -7.94 -6.73
CA THR A 241 29.39 -7.10 -7.88
C THR A 241 29.83 -5.70 -7.45
N PHE A 242 30.46 -4.96 -8.37
CA PHE A 242 30.74 -3.53 -8.18
C PHE A 242 29.45 -2.71 -8.02
N SER A 243 28.36 -3.10 -8.69
CA SER A 243 27.05 -2.47 -8.53
C SER A 243 26.54 -2.58 -7.11
N ASP A 244 26.77 -3.70 -6.42
CA ASP A 244 26.28 -3.93 -5.07
C ASP A 244 26.98 -3.01 -4.06
N THR A 245 28.26 -2.70 -4.29
CA THR A 245 29.00 -1.70 -3.50
C THR A 245 28.40 -0.30 -3.62
N ILE A 246 28.01 0.12 -4.84
CA ILE A 246 27.35 1.42 -5.05
C ILE A 246 25.98 1.45 -4.37
N LYS A 247 25.19 0.37 -4.52
CA LYS A 247 23.89 0.20 -3.87
C LYS A 247 24.00 0.24 -2.34
N ALA A 248 24.94 -0.51 -1.75
CA ALA A 248 25.16 -0.56 -0.31
C ALA A 248 25.60 0.78 0.27
N LYS A 249 26.43 1.54 -0.47
CA LYS A 249 26.78 2.92 -0.08
C LYS A 249 25.55 3.83 -0.09
N ALA A 250 24.77 3.83 -1.16
CA ALA A 250 23.56 4.64 -1.26
C ALA A 250 22.54 4.29 -0.16
N LEU A 251 22.35 3.01 0.14
CA LEU A 251 21.51 2.55 1.25
C LEU A 251 22.02 3.08 2.62
N SER A 252 23.33 3.05 2.86
CA SER A 252 23.92 3.62 4.10
C SER A 252 23.67 5.14 4.21
N GLU A 253 23.81 5.87 3.11
CA GLU A 253 23.57 7.32 3.05
C GLU A 253 22.07 7.67 3.18
N ASN A 254 21.18 6.90 2.58
CA ASN A 254 19.72 7.03 2.72
C ASN A 254 19.27 6.77 4.17
N ILE A 255 19.69 5.64 4.75
CA ILE A 255 19.35 5.26 6.12
C ILE A 255 19.84 6.30 7.13
N MET A 256 21.01 6.91 6.96
CA MET A 256 21.46 7.99 7.84
C MET A 256 20.54 9.22 7.76
N ARG A 257 20.12 9.62 6.55
CA ARG A 257 19.21 10.77 6.36
C ARG A 257 17.82 10.51 6.96
N GLN A 258 17.27 9.31 6.76
CA GLN A 258 15.99 8.91 7.34
C GLN A 258 16.07 8.78 8.87
N ALA A 259 17.18 8.24 9.39
CA ALA A 259 17.45 8.18 10.83
C ALA A 259 17.46 9.58 11.46
N ASP A 260 18.12 10.55 10.83
CA ASP A 260 18.15 11.93 11.34
C ASP A 260 16.77 12.61 11.24
N ALA A 261 16.02 12.39 10.15
CA ALA A 261 14.66 12.90 9.98
C ALA A 261 13.65 12.31 10.99
N MET A 262 13.78 11.02 11.32
CA MET A 262 12.85 10.32 12.22
C MET A 262 13.19 10.45 13.71
N GLN A 263 14.36 10.97 14.08
CA GLN A 263 14.74 11.05 15.50
C GLN A 263 13.79 11.96 16.31
N ALA A 264 13.22 12.99 15.69
CA ALA A 264 12.21 13.85 16.33
C ALA A 264 10.85 13.14 16.56
N ILE A 265 10.64 11.98 15.93
CA ILE A 265 9.37 11.23 15.94
C ILE A 265 9.48 9.96 16.80
N SER A 266 10.56 9.19 16.65
CA SER A 266 10.80 7.95 17.41
C SER A 266 12.27 7.54 17.37
N CYS A 267 12.92 7.50 18.54
CA CYS A 267 14.26 6.92 18.70
C CYS A 267 14.27 5.39 18.51
N LEU A 268 13.16 4.68 18.76
CA LEU A 268 13.01 3.26 18.46
C LEU A 268 13.08 2.98 16.96
N VAL A 269 12.29 3.71 16.15
CA VAL A 269 12.27 3.55 14.68
C VAL A 269 13.64 3.83 14.07
N VAL A 270 14.33 4.86 14.58
CA VAL A 270 15.72 5.16 14.19
C VAL A 270 16.67 3.99 14.48
N SER A 271 16.53 3.31 15.63
CA SER A 271 17.33 2.11 15.94
C SER A 271 17.10 1.02 14.90
N SER A 272 15.85 0.77 14.51
CA SER A 272 15.52 -0.24 13.50
C SER A 272 16.13 0.07 12.13
N TYR A 273 16.11 1.31 11.66
CA TYR A 273 16.76 1.68 10.40
C TYR A 273 18.27 1.43 10.46
N LEU A 274 18.92 1.86 11.55
CA LEU A 274 20.37 1.70 11.72
C LEU A 274 20.74 0.22 11.78
N GLU A 275 19.96 -0.61 12.47
CA GLU A 275 20.17 -2.07 12.53
C GLU A 275 20.05 -2.74 11.15
N ILE A 276 19.03 -2.37 10.36
CA ILE A 276 18.87 -2.84 8.97
C ILE A 276 20.07 -2.37 8.13
N GLY A 277 20.41 -1.08 8.16
CA GLY A 277 21.53 -0.55 7.39
C GLY A 277 22.85 -1.22 7.75
N ILE A 278 23.12 -1.44 9.04
CA ILE A 278 24.31 -2.18 9.50
C ILE A 278 24.31 -3.62 8.96
N LYS A 279 23.15 -4.32 8.96
CA LYS A 279 23.03 -5.69 8.45
C LYS A 279 23.43 -5.79 6.97
N TYR A 280 22.91 -4.93 6.11
CA TYR A 280 23.10 -5.04 4.66
C TYR A 280 24.36 -4.33 4.13
N THR A 281 24.94 -3.39 4.87
CA THR A 281 26.09 -2.57 4.39
C THR A 281 27.44 -2.94 5.03
N ARG A 282 27.45 -3.76 6.09
CA ARG A 282 28.69 -4.13 6.82
C ARG A 282 29.73 -4.80 5.93
N GLU A 283 29.30 -5.73 5.09
CA GLU A 283 30.21 -6.50 4.21
C GLU A 283 30.84 -5.64 3.10
N PHE A 284 30.25 -4.48 2.82
CA PHE A 284 30.75 -3.48 1.86
C PHE A 284 31.58 -2.38 2.54
N LYS A 285 31.82 -2.48 3.86
CA LYS A 285 32.50 -1.50 4.72
C LYS A 285 31.77 -0.16 4.91
N GLU A 286 30.52 -0.05 4.48
CA GLU A 286 29.72 1.19 4.54
C GLU A 286 28.92 1.35 5.86
N ALA A 287 28.94 0.34 6.74
CA ALA A 287 28.21 0.37 8.02
C ALA A 287 28.87 1.24 9.12
N GLY A 288 30.13 1.68 8.97
CA GLY A 288 30.91 2.26 10.08
C GLY A 288 30.27 3.49 10.74
N LYS A 289 29.68 4.39 9.93
CA LYS A 289 28.97 5.57 10.45
C LYS A 289 27.66 5.18 11.15
N LEU A 290 26.96 4.16 10.65
CA LEU A 290 25.70 3.66 11.20
C LEU A 290 25.89 3.02 12.58
N ILE A 291 26.94 2.20 12.75
CA ILE A 291 27.31 1.60 14.05
C ILE A 291 27.52 2.71 15.09
N ASN A 292 28.39 3.67 14.78
CA ASN A 292 28.66 4.80 15.66
C ASN A 292 27.40 5.63 16.00
N ARG A 293 26.43 5.73 15.08
CA ARG A 293 25.15 6.43 15.32
C ARG A 293 24.24 5.62 16.25
N LEU A 294 24.17 4.30 16.06
CA LEU A 294 23.36 3.38 16.88
C LEU A 294 23.87 3.30 18.32
N ASP A 295 25.19 3.24 18.51
CA ASP A 295 25.79 3.21 19.85
C ASP A 295 25.53 4.51 20.63
N ARG A 296 25.55 5.68 19.95
CA ARG A 296 25.12 6.94 20.58
C ARG A 296 23.62 6.96 20.90
N LEU A 297 22.78 6.42 20.02
CA LEU A 297 21.33 6.38 20.20
C LEU A 297 20.92 5.51 21.40
N ARG A 298 21.49 4.31 21.53
CA ARG A 298 21.19 3.37 22.63
C ARG A 298 21.57 3.90 24.01
N ASN A 299 22.52 4.83 24.08
CA ASN A 299 22.92 5.54 25.30
C ASN A 299 22.10 6.83 25.54
N ALA A 300 21.22 7.24 24.61
CA ALA A 300 20.39 8.44 24.77
C ALA A 300 19.09 8.12 25.51
N THR A 301 18.68 8.99 26.43
CA THR A 301 17.45 8.83 27.24
C THR A 301 16.20 8.62 26.37
N CYS A 302 16.13 9.26 25.19
CA CYS A 302 14.99 9.10 24.29
C CYS A 302 14.73 7.65 23.89
N PHE A 303 15.76 6.82 23.73
CA PHE A 303 15.61 5.45 23.25
C PHE A 303 14.82 4.58 24.24
N ASN A 304 15.19 4.59 25.52
CA ASN A 304 14.52 3.78 26.54
C ASN A 304 13.08 4.26 26.82
N THR A 305 12.86 5.58 26.85
CA THR A 305 11.51 6.15 27.01
C THR A 305 10.61 5.79 25.83
N ASP A 306 11.11 5.90 24.60
CA ASP A 306 10.36 5.63 23.38
C ASP A 306 10.05 4.12 23.23
N VAL A 307 11.01 3.24 23.52
CA VAL A 307 10.79 1.77 23.60
C VAL A 307 9.60 1.43 24.50
N THR A 308 9.54 2.03 25.69
CA THR A 308 8.44 1.81 26.64
C THR A 308 7.12 2.40 26.13
N ALA A 309 7.14 3.59 25.53
CA ALA A 309 5.96 4.24 24.98
C ALA A 309 5.34 3.44 23.84
N TRP A 310 6.14 2.94 22.88
CA TRP A 310 5.67 2.10 21.78
C TRP A 310 5.12 0.76 22.27
N LEU A 311 5.82 0.05 23.17
CA LEU A 311 5.32 -1.22 23.71
C LEU A 311 3.95 -1.07 24.40
N ASN A 312 3.78 0.01 25.16
CA ASN A 312 2.51 0.30 25.83
C ASN A 312 1.40 0.65 24.83
N ALA A 313 1.69 1.50 23.85
CA ALA A 313 0.75 1.88 22.81
C ALA A 313 0.28 0.67 21.98
N GLU A 314 1.21 -0.18 21.54
CA GLU A 314 0.86 -1.39 20.77
C GLU A 314 0.06 -2.40 21.60
N THR A 315 0.29 -2.48 22.91
CA THR A 315 -0.49 -3.34 23.82
C THR A 315 -1.93 -2.83 23.96
N GLU A 316 -2.10 -1.52 24.19
CA GLU A 316 -3.41 -0.90 24.33
C GLU A 316 -4.17 -0.87 22.98
N GLU A 317 -3.49 -0.70 21.85
CA GLU A 317 -4.08 -0.76 20.51
C GLU A 317 -4.79 -2.09 20.26
N ASN A 318 -4.17 -3.22 20.60
CA ASN A 318 -4.77 -4.54 20.44
C ASN A 318 -6.07 -4.71 21.25
N LYS A 319 -6.15 -4.06 22.42
CA LYS A 319 -7.36 -4.03 23.26
C LYS A 319 -8.43 -3.11 22.65
N LEU A 320 -8.04 -1.89 22.27
CA LEU A 320 -8.96 -0.90 21.69
C LEU A 320 -9.51 -1.35 20.32
N GLN A 321 -8.75 -2.07 19.51
CA GLN A 321 -9.26 -2.68 18.26
C GLN A 321 -10.40 -3.68 18.53
N GLN A 322 -10.32 -4.50 19.59
CA GLN A 322 -11.41 -5.42 19.95
C GLN A 322 -12.64 -4.68 20.46
N GLU A 323 -12.44 -3.65 21.28
CA GLU A 323 -13.52 -2.81 21.84
C GLU A 323 -14.26 -2.05 20.73
N LEU A 324 -13.53 -1.29 19.91
CA LEU A 324 -14.05 -0.57 18.76
C LEU A 324 -14.65 -1.51 17.71
N GLY A 325 -14.04 -2.68 17.52
CA GLY A 325 -14.55 -3.72 16.63
C GLY A 325 -15.98 -4.16 16.98
N ASN A 326 -16.25 -4.35 18.28
CA ASN A 326 -17.59 -4.62 18.79
C ASN A 326 -18.50 -3.39 18.74
N ALA A 327 -17.95 -2.18 18.95
CA ALA A 327 -18.71 -0.95 18.95
C ALA A 327 -19.30 -0.60 17.56
N VAL A 328 -18.58 -0.88 16.46
CA VAL A 328 -19.08 -0.63 15.09
C VAL A 328 -20.38 -1.38 14.81
N LEU A 329 -20.48 -2.61 15.35
CA LEU A 329 -21.64 -3.48 15.17
C LEU A 329 -22.76 -3.16 16.17
N SER A 330 -22.43 -2.90 17.44
CA SER A 330 -23.41 -2.76 18.52
C SER A 330 -23.91 -1.32 18.75
N GLN A 331 -23.03 -0.31 18.76
CA GLN A 331 -23.34 1.05 19.19
C GLN A 331 -24.05 1.89 18.13
N ASP A 332 -24.65 3.01 18.53
CA ASP A 332 -25.33 3.97 17.65
C ASP A 332 -24.50 5.23 17.35
N SER A 333 -25.01 6.10 16.47
CA SER A 333 -24.32 7.33 16.07
C SER A 333 -24.16 8.37 17.19
N SER A 334 -24.98 8.29 18.25
CA SER A 334 -24.87 9.18 19.42
C SER A 334 -23.71 8.76 20.30
N TRP A 335 -23.56 7.44 20.54
CA TRP A 335 -22.38 6.89 21.21
C TRP A 335 -21.09 7.26 20.46
N TRP A 336 -21.06 7.09 19.13
CA TRP A 336 -19.89 7.44 18.34
C TRP A 336 -19.53 8.93 18.44
N LYS A 337 -20.50 9.84 18.31
CA LYS A 337 -20.26 11.29 18.49
C LYS A 337 -19.73 11.66 19.87
N ASN A 338 -20.16 10.95 20.91
CA ASN A 338 -19.76 11.22 22.29
C ASN A 338 -18.38 10.63 22.65
N ASN A 339 -17.85 9.69 21.86
CA ASN A 339 -16.60 8.96 22.18
C ASN A 339 -15.49 9.09 21.11
N GLU A 340 -15.76 9.67 19.94
CA GLU A 340 -14.78 9.81 18.84
C GLU A 340 -13.44 10.40 19.32
N SER A 341 -13.47 11.54 20.01
CA SER A 341 -12.26 12.21 20.50
C SER A 341 -11.48 11.37 21.51
N HIS A 342 -12.17 10.64 22.38
CA HIS A 342 -11.55 9.73 23.35
C HIS A 342 -10.74 8.61 22.67
N TYR A 343 -11.19 8.11 21.52
CA TYR A 343 -10.53 7.02 20.81
C TYR A 343 -9.51 7.48 19.76
N PHE A 344 -9.69 8.64 19.13
CA PHE A 344 -8.95 9.02 17.93
C PHE A 344 -8.25 10.38 17.96
N GLU A 345 -8.34 11.14 19.06
CA GLU A 345 -7.48 12.31 19.30
C GLU A 345 -6.36 11.98 20.30
N SER A 346 -5.24 12.70 20.21
CA SER A 346 -4.20 12.67 21.25
C SER A 346 -3.59 14.06 21.46
N PRO A 347 -3.42 14.51 22.72
CA PRO A 347 -2.62 15.68 23.04
C PRO A 347 -1.10 15.39 23.09
N LYS A 348 -0.67 14.15 22.81
CA LYS A 348 0.73 13.70 22.88
C LYS A 348 1.25 13.34 21.50
N ALA A 349 2.46 13.77 21.17
CA ALA A 349 3.16 13.29 19.98
C ALA A 349 3.68 11.84 20.16
N GLY A 350 4.20 11.25 19.07
CA GLY A 350 4.83 9.93 19.11
C GLY A 350 3.84 8.78 19.19
N ALA A 351 4.18 7.73 19.94
CA ALA A 351 3.49 6.43 19.93
C ALA A 351 1.96 6.49 20.11
N ASP A 352 1.45 7.34 21.02
CA ASP A 352 0.02 7.49 21.28
C ASP A 352 -0.70 8.12 20.07
N LEU A 353 -0.22 9.24 19.52
CA LEU A 353 -0.77 9.85 18.29
C LEU A 353 -0.91 8.84 17.15
N PHE A 354 0.15 8.08 16.88
CA PHE A 354 0.12 7.10 15.79
C PHE A 354 -0.81 5.92 16.10
N MET A 355 -0.90 5.45 17.35
CA MET A 355 -1.93 4.49 17.76
C MET A 355 -3.34 5.02 17.46
N ARG A 356 -3.65 6.29 17.80
CA ARG A 356 -4.95 6.90 17.53
C ARG A 356 -5.27 6.95 16.03
N GLN A 357 -4.29 7.29 15.20
CA GLN A 357 -4.41 7.25 13.73
C GLN A 357 -4.69 5.83 13.22
N ARG A 358 -3.96 4.83 13.71
CA ARG A 358 -4.17 3.41 13.34
C ARG A 358 -5.55 2.89 13.76
N LEU A 359 -6.03 3.26 14.94
CA LEU A 359 -7.39 2.94 15.40
C LEU A 359 -8.45 3.60 14.51
N ARG A 360 -8.24 4.85 14.09
CA ARG A 360 -9.13 5.55 13.14
C ARG A 360 -9.19 4.81 11.80
N GLY A 361 -8.03 4.43 11.25
CA GLY A 361 -7.92 3.64 10.02
C GLY A 361 -8.56 2.25 10.12
N TYR A 362 -8.40 1.57 11.27
CA TYR A 362 -9.00 0.26 11.55
C TYR A 362 -10.54 0.32 11.52
N VAL A 363 -11.14 1.27 12.25
CA VAL A 363 -12.60 1.46 12.27
C VAL A 363 -13.13 1.91 10.91
N SER A 364 -12.41 2.80 10.22
CA SER A 364 -12.76 3.25 8.86
C SER A 364 -12.80 2.10 7.86
N LEU A 365 -11.78 1.23 7.86
CA LEU A 365 -11.71 0.05 7.01
C LEU A 365 -12.86 -0.93 7.30
N MET A 366 -13.21 -1.12 8.58
CA MET A 366 -14.37 -1.92 8.97
C MET A 366 -15.69 -1.34 8.45
N CYS A 367 -15.92 -0.05 8.68
CA CYS A 367 -17.14 0.63 8.22
C CYS A 367 -17.27 0.57 6.70
N TYR A 368 -16.21 0.86 5.97
CA TYR A 368 -16.13 0.71 4.51
C TYR A 368 -16.45 -0.73 4.07
N SER A 369 -15.83 -1.73 4.67
CA SER A 369 -16.00 -3.15 4.30
C SER A 369 -17.45 -3.63 4.53
N TYR A 370 -18.00 -3.37 5.71
CA TYR A 370 -19.35 -3.82 6.06
C TYR A 370 -20.44 -3.00 5.35
N ALA A 371 -20.25 -1.70 5.16
CA ALA A 371 -21.20 -0.88 4.39
C ALA A 371 -21.20 -1.28 2.90
N ASN A 372 -20.06 -1.64 2.32
CA ASN A 372 -20.00 -2.17 0.95
C ASN A 372 -20.78 -3.49 0.84
N GLN A 373 -20.62 -4.39 1.81
CA GLN A 373 -21.39 -5.63 1.84
C GLN A 373 -22.90 -5.37 1.99
N ALA A 374 -23.30 -4.43 2.86
CA ALA A 374 -24.69 -4.05 3.05
C ALA A 374 -25.31 -3.41 1.79
N LEU A 375 -24.56 -2.55 1.08
CA LEU A 375 -24.98 -1.98 -0.20
C LEU A 375 -25.14 -3.04 -1.29
N LYS A 376 -24.23 -4.03 -1.35
CA LYS A 376 -24.31 -5.15 -2.31
C LYS A 376 -25.52 -6.06 -2.05
N THR A 377 -25.87 -6.30 -0.79
CA THR A 377 -27.03 -7.12 -0.40
C THR A 377 -28.34 -6.33 -0.26
N ASN A 378 -28.34 -5.04 -0.63
CA ASN A 378 -29.48 -4.11 -0.47
C ASN A 378 -30.00 -3.96 0.97
N ASN A 379 -29.18 -4.26 1.99
CA ASN A 379 -29.49 -3.99 3.39
C ASN A 379 -29.27 -2.50 3.70
N THR A 380 -30.24 -1.66 3.32
CA THR A 380 -30.19 -0.20 3.44
C THR A 380 -30.07 0.27 4.88
N ILE A 381 -30.67 -0.43 5.85
CA ILE A 381 -30.60 -0.09 7.28
C ILE A 381 -29.18 -0.28 7.83
N ALA A 382 -28.54 -1.41 7.51
CA ALA A 382 -27.16 -1.65 7.92
C ALA A 382 -26.19 -0.68 7.22
N ALA A 383 -26.39 -0.42 5.92
CA ALA A 383 -25.61 0.57 5.18
C ALA A 383 -25.74 1.97 5.81
N GLU A 384 -26.95 2.42 6.13
CA GLU A 384 -27.22 3.72 6.76
C GLU A 384 -26.48 3.87 8.08
N LYS A 385 -26.54 2.85 8.95
CA LYS A 385 -25.80 2.82 10.23
C LYS A 385 -24.30 2.94 9.98
N LEU A 386 -23.73 2.05 9.17
CA LEU A 386 -22.28 1.91 9.00
C LEU A 386 -21.64 3.11 8.29
N ILE A 387 -22.30 3.66 7.28
CA ILE A 387 -21.84 4.87 6.58
C ILE A 387 -21.90 6.08 7.51
N THR A 388 -22.92 6.17 8.38
CA THR A 388 -23.02 7.25 9.37
C THR A 388 -21.90 7.17 10.40
N VAL A 389 -21.55 5.98 10.90
CA VAL A 389 -20.37 5.80 11.76
C VAL A 389 -19.08 6.18 11.01
N TYR A 390 -18.93 5.78 9.75
CA TYR A 390 -17.77 6.16 8.93
C TYR A 390 -17.62 7.69 8.84
N SER A 391 -18.71 8.42 8.55
CA SER A 391 -18.70 9.88 8.45
C SER A 391 -18.38 10.62 9.76
N ILE A 392 -18.50 9.94 10.91
CA ILE A 392 -18.10 10.46 12.23
C ILE A 392 -16.62 10.17 12.48
N VAL A 393 -16.16 8.95 12.17
CA VAL A 393 -14.80 8.48 12.51
C VAL A 393 -13.74 8.94 11.51
N ASP A 394 -14.09 9.15 10.25
CA ASP A 394 -13.16 9.66 9.23
C ASP A 394 -13.90 10.62 8.28
N PRO A 395 -14.30 11.80 8.78
CA PRO A 395 -15.11 12.77 8.03
C PRO A 395 -14.39 13.30 6.77
N THR A 396 -13.06 13.24 6.76
CA THR A 396 -12.19 13.67 5.66
C THR A 396 -12.15 12.70 4.48
N ASN A 397 -12.61 11.47 4.65
CA ASN A 397 -12.49 10.43 3.63
C ASN A 397 -13.67 10.46 2.66
N CYS A 398 -13.39 10.50 1.35
CA CYS A 398 -14.43 10.63 0.34
C CYS A 398 -15.36 9.42 0.23
N GLU A 399 -14.93 8.24 0.69
CA GLU A 399 -15.68 6.98 0.53
C GLU A 399 -17.02 6.99 1.29
N TRP A 400 -17.11 7.60 2.50
CA TRP A 400 -18.39 7.65 3.21
C TRP A 400 -19.44 8.43 2.41
N ALA A 401 -19.04 9.52 1.74
CA ALA A 401 -19.93 10.36 0.95
C ALA A 401 -20.36 9.65 -0.35
N TYR A 402 -19.42 9.00 -1.05
CA TYR A 402 -19.71 8.15 -2.21
C TYR A 402 -20.71 7.05 -1.86
N MET A 403 -20.47 6.32 -0.77
CA MET A 403 -21.33 5.22 -0.34
C MET A 403 -22.71 5.69 0.10
N LYS A 404 -22.79 6.88 0.72
CA LYS A 404 -24.07 7.53 1.06
C LYS A 404 -24.85 7.91 -0.19
N ALA A 405 -24.19 8.39 -1.25
CA ALA A 405 -24.83 8.65 -2.54
C ALA A 405 -25.41 7.37 -3.17
N SER A 406 -24.63 6.27 -3.18
CA SER A 406 -25.11 4.95 -3.63
C SER A 406 -26.31 4.46 -2.82
N LEU A 407 -26.32 4.67 -1.50
CA LEU A 407 -27.45 4.35 -0.64
C LEU A 407 -28.70 5.17 -0.99
N TYR A 408 -28.55 6.49 -1.17
CA TYR A 408 -29.65 7.39 -1.48
C TYR A 408 -30.29 7.08 -2.84
N LEU A 409 -29.52 6.66 -3.83
CA LEU A 409 -30.06 6.17 -5.10
C LEU A 409 -30.89 4.89 -4.95
N LYS A 410 -30.49 3.95 -4.07
CA LYS A 410 -31.29 2.75 -3.76
C LYS A 410 -32.62 3.05 -3.07
N VAL A 411 -32.74 4.18 -2.38
CA VAL A 411 -33.99 4.62 -1.72
C VAL A 411 -34.71 5.77 -2.46
N GLY A 412 -34.31 6.07 -3.70
CA GLY A 412 -34.98 7.04 -4.58
C GLY A 412 -34.63 8.53 -4.36
N LEU A 413 -33.74 8.85 -3.43
CA LEU A 413 -33.33 10.22 -3.06
C LEU A 413 -32.27 10.78 -4.02
N LYS A 414 -32.62 10.92 -5.31
CA LYS A 414 -31.68 11.28 -6.38
C LYS A 414 -30.99 12.63 -6.20
N GLU A 415 -31.71 13.66 -5.75
CA GLU A 415 -31.15 15.01 -5.57
C GLU A 415 -30.10 15.02 -4.46
N ASN A 416 -30.42 14.41 -3.32
CA ASN A 416 -29.49 14.25 -2.20
C ASN A 416 -28.26 13.40 -2.57
N ALA A 417 -28.41 12.41 -3.46
CA ALA A 417 -27.27 11.63 -3.96
C ALA A 417 -26.28 12.47 -4.79
N ILE A 418 -26.77 13.42 -5.60
CA ILE A 418 -25.91 14.35 -6.35
C ILE A 418 -25.13 15.25 -5.40
N ILE A 419 -25.78 15.78 -4.35
CA ILE A 419 -25.11 16.60 -3.31
C ILE A 419 -24.00 15.79 -2.60
N LEU A 420 -24.23 14.51 -2.33
CA LEU A 420 -23.23 13.64 -1.71
C LEU A 420 -22.10 13.23 -2.65
N LEU A 421 -22.35 13.12 -3.96
CA LEU A 421 -21.27 12.95 -4.95
C LEU A 421 -20.39 14.19 -5.04
N GLU A 422 -20.99 15.39 -5.07
CA GLU A 422 -20.25 16.64 -5.00
C GLU A 422 -19.41 16.69 -3.72
N LYS A 423 -19.96 16.25 -2.57
CA LYS A 423 -19.20 16.14 -1.33
C LYS A 423 -18.07 15.12 -1.39
N ALA A 424 -18.27 13.97 -2.03
CA ALA A 424 -17.18 13.00 -2.24
C ALA A 424 -16.03 13.61 -3.06
N ILE A 425 -16.36 14.40 -4.10
CA ILE A 425 -15.36 15.07 -4.96
C ILE A 425 -14.63 16.18 -4.20
N GLU A 426 -15.33 16.98 -3.38
CA GLU A 426 -14.70 17.94 -2.45
C GLU A 426 -13.70 17.25 -1.50
N LEU A 427 -14.03 16.04 -1.03
CA LEU A 427 -13.17 15.22 -0.16
C LEU A 427 -12.09 14.43 -0.95
N GLY A 428 -11.93 14.68 -2.25
CA GLY A 428 -10.84 14.12 -3.06
C GLY A 428 -11.16 12.83 -3.81
N PHE A 429 -12.44 12.46 -4.02
CA PHE A 429 -12.81 11.36 -4.92
C PHE A 429 -12.41 11.66 -6.37
N LYS A 430 -11.61 10.76 -6.98
CA LYS A 430 -11.09 10.90 -8.36
C LYS A 430 -11.08 9.56 -9.11
N ASP A 431 -12.21 8.85 -9.10
CA ASP A 431 -12.35 7.59 -9.85
C ASP A 431 -13.57 7.65 -10.77
N GLN A 432 -13.38 8.34 -11.90
CA GLN A 432 -14.39 8.44 -12.96
C GLN A 432 -14.80 7.05 -13.51
N SER A 433 -13.85 6.11 -13.60
CA SER A 433 -14.11 4.76 -14.09
C SER A 433 -15.09 4.02 -13.18
N ARG A 434 -14.92 4.11 -11.86
CA ARG A 434 -15.85 3.56 -10.88
C ARG A 434 -17.22 4.23 -10.95
N LEU A 435 -17.32 5.56 -11.05
CA LEU A 435 -18.62 6.25 -11.22
C LEU A 435 -19.36 5.82 -12.49
N ASN A 436 -18.65 5.63 -13.60
CA ASN A 436 -19.23 5.17 -14.86
C ASN A 436 -19.69 3.70 -14.80
N ASN A 437 -18.97 2.84 -14.08
CA ASN A 437 -19.21 1.41 -14.04
C ASN A 437 -20.10 0.94 -12.87
N ASP A 438 -20.27 1.74 -11.81
CA ASP A 438 -21.14 1.41 -10.69
C ASP A 438 -22.63 1.53 -11.07
N ALA A 439 -23.29 0.38 -11.16
CA ALA A 439 -24.67 0.25 -11.59
C ALA A 439 -25.68 1.03 -10.73
N ASN A 440 -25.34 1.41 -9.49
CA ASN A 440 -26.22 2.25 -8.67
C ASN A 440 -26.43 3.64 -9.29
N PHE A 441 -25.43 4.16 -10.02
CA PHE A 441 -25.46 5.49 -10.66
C PHE A 441 -26.08 5.49 -12.06
N ASN A 442 -26.50 4.33 -12.59
CA ASN A 442 -27.17 4.24 -13.90
C ASN A 442 -28.37 5.20 -14.03
N SER A 443 -29.11 5.43 -12.94
CA SER A 443 -30.28 6.33 -12.93
C SER A 443 -29.96 7.83 -12.98
N LEU A 444 -28.66 8.19 -12.94
CA LEU A 444 -28.12 9.55 -13.08
C LEU A 444 -27.35 9.77 -14.39
N LYS A 445 -27.10 8.76 -15.23
CA LYS A 445 -26.24 8.88 -16.42
C LYS A 445 -26.70 9.91 -17.47
N THR A 446 -27.94 10.35 -17.42
CA THR A 446 -28.50 11.42 -18.28
C THR A 446 -28.74 12.75 -17.53
N ASN A 447 -28.36 12.84 -16.26
CA ASN A 447 -28.52 14.04 -15.45
C ASN A 447 -27.35 15.00 -15.69
N SER A 448 -27.62 16.27 -16.04
CA SER A 448 -26.59 17.26 -16.36
C SER A 448 -25.59 17.48 -15.22
N LYS A 449 -26.07 17.64 -13.98
CA LYS A 449 -25.18 17.81 -12.81
C LYS A 449 -24.29 16.58 -12.59
N PHE A 450 -24.81 15.37 -12.81
CA PHE A 450 -23.99 14.16 -12.70
C PHE A 450 -22.86 14.14 -13.75
N LEU A 451 -23.14 14.57 -14.98
CA LEU A 451 -22.12 14.69 -16.03
C LEU A 451 -21.07 15.76 -15.70
N GLU A 452 -21.49 16.92 -15.18
CA GLU A 452 -20.57 17.97 -14.69
C GLU A 452 -19.68 17.48 -13.53
N LEU A 453 -20.20 16.63 -12.64
CA LEU A 453 -19.41 16.01 -11.58
C LEU A 453 -18.44 14.95 -12.12
N LEU A 454 -18.85 14.19 -13.14
CA LEU A 454 -18.03 13.16 -13.78
C LEU A 454 -16.76 13.76 -14.42
N GLU A 455 -16.86 14.94 -15.04
CA GLU A 455 -15.71 15.67 -15.60
C GLU A 455 -14.68 16.11 -14.52
N LYS A 456 -15.14 16.36 -13.28
CA LYS A 456 -14.28 16.73 -12.14
C LYS A 456 -13.53 15.53 -11.51
N THR A 457 -13.77 14.31 -11.98
CA THR A 457 -13.18 13.06 -11.44
C THR A 457 -12.08 12.43 -12.30
N ASN A 458 -11.59 13.17 -13.29
CA ASN A 458 -10.40 12.86 -14.10
C ASN A 458 -9.07 13.10 -13.34
#